data_AF-A0A5T1B2N9-F1
#
_entry.id   AF-A0A5T1B2N9-F1
#
_cell.length_a   1.000
_cell.length_b   1.000
_cell.length_c   1.000
_cell.angle_alpha   90.00
_cell.angle_beta   90.00
_cell.angle_gamma   90.00
#
_symmetry.space_group_name_H-M   'P 1'
#
loop_
_entity.id
_entity.type
_entity.pdbx_description
1 polymer ?
#
loop_
_entity_poly.entity_id
_entity_poly.type
_entity_poly.pdbx_seq_one_letter_code
_entity_poly.pdbx_strand_id
1 'polypeptide(L)' 'MKIYHLSHTDLDGYACQFIVNFYFKNVKFYNSNYGKEINENFNSIIGDIEKDENFGKAIILITDLNLNLNQCEEFEKIC' A
#
# COMPACT_ATOMS: atom_id res chain seq x y z
N MET A 1 -10.00 9.90 -6.76
CA MET A 1 -9.61 8.85 -5.79
C MET A 1 -8.39 8.13 -6.35
N LYS A 2 -7.37 7.92 -5.53
CA LYS A 2 -6.11 7.26 -5.93
C LYS A 2 -5.83 6.09 -5.00
N ILE A 3 -5.41 4.96 -5.56
CA ILE A 3 -5.12 3.74 -4.79
C ILE A 3 -3.60 3.63 -4.63
N TYR A 4 -3.15 3.33 -3.42
CA TYR A 4 -1.77 2.99 -3.09
C TYR A 4 -1.78 1.52 -2.68
N HIS A 5 -1.24 0.66 -3.53
CA HIS A 5 -1.36 -0.79 -3.39
C HIS A 5 -0.02 -1.41 -2.99
N LEU A 6 0.07 -1.86 -1.74
CA LEU A 6 1.20 -2.58 -1.18
C LEU A 6 0.95 -4.08 -1.25
N SER A 7 1.87 -4.84 -1.85
CA SER A 7 1.78 -6.31 -1.85
C SER A 7 3.13 -7.00 -1.71
N HIS A 8 3.12 -8.32 -1.65
CA HIS A 8 4.33 -9.11 -1.55
C HIS A 8 5.12 -9.12 -2.88
N THR A 9 6.33 -9.67 -2.86
CA THR A 9 7.27 -9.69 -4.00
C THR A 9 7.29 -11.00 -4.77
N ASP A 10 6.49 -11.98 -4.38
CA ASP A 10 6.36 -13.26 -5.06
C ASP A 10 5.21 -13.25 -6.09
N LEU A 11 4.91 -14.43 -6.63
CA LEU A 11 3.95 -14.56 -7.73
C LEU A 11 2.54 -14.10 -7.32
N ASP A 12 2.08 -14.44 -6.12
CA ASP A 12 0.73 -14.08 -5.68
C ASP A 12 0.63 -12.58 -5.40
N GLY A 13 1.64 -11.98 -4.75
CA GLY A 13 1.72 -10.54 -4.56
C GLY A 13 1.70 -9.74 -5.88
N TYR A 14 2.47 -10.15 -6.88
CA TYR A 14 2.40 -9.52 -8.20
C TYR A 14 1.10 -9.80 -8.96
N ALA A 15 0.49 -10.99 -8.79
CA ALA A 15 -0.81 -11.30 -9.39
C ALA A 15 -1.92 -10.41 -8.81
N CYS A 16 -1.89 -10.10 -7.51
CA CYS A 16 -2.79 -9.14 -6.89
C CYS A 16 -2.74 -7.78 -7.59
N GLN A 17 -1.52 -7.26 -7.82
CA GLN A 17 -1.32 -5.97 -8.50
C GLN A 17 -1.75 -6.02 -9.96
N PHE A 18 -1.51 -7.14 -10.66
CA PHE A 18 -1.98 -7.35 -12.03
C PHE A 18 -3.51 -7.22 -12.13
N ILE A 19 -4.25 -7.86 -11.21
CA ILE A 19 -5.72 -7.76 -11.15
C ILE A 19 -6.17 -6.33 -10.84
N VAL A 20 -5.56 -5.67 -9.85
CA VAL A 20 -5.91 -4.28 -9.50
C VAL A 20 -5.66 -3.33 -10.67
N ASN A 21 -4.53 -3.48 -11.37
CA ASN A 21 -4.21 -2.67 -12.55
C ASN A 21 -5.18 -2.91 -13.71
N PHE A 22 -5.78 -4.09 -13.83
CA PHE A 22 -6.78 -4.36 -14.86
C PHE A 22 -8.02 -3.46 -14.67
N TYR A 23 -8.54 -3.36 -13.45
CA TYR A 23 -9.77 -2.62 -13.13
C TYR A 23 -9.55 -1.13 -12.84
N PHE A 24 -8.44 -0.77 -12.20
CA PHE A 24 -8.16 0.60 -11.76
C PHE A 24 -6.89 1.14 -12.42
N LYS A 25 -6.96 2.36 -12.95
CA LYS A 25 -5.83 3.00 -13.65
C LYS A 25 -5.15 4.10 -12.85
N ASN A 26 -5.80 4.63 -11.81
CA ASN A 26 -5.20 5.60 -10.91
C ASN A 26 -4.65 4.91 -9.65
N VAL A 27 -3.61 4.11 -9.85
CA VAL A 27 -2.99 3.27 -8.81
C VAL A 27 -1.49 3.50 -8.79
N LYS A 28 -0.89 3.55 -7.60
CA LYS A 28 0.55 3.48 -7.38
C LYS A 28 0.87 2.20 -6.63
N PHE A 29 1.78 1.40 -7.18
CA PHE A 29 2.14 0.08 -6.64
C PHE A 29 3.41 0.16 -5.79
N TYR A 30 3.42 -0.62 -4.71
CA TYR A 30 4.54 -0.82 -3.80
C TYR A 30 4.65 -2.31 -3.52
N ASN A 31 5.87 -2.80 -3.34
CA ASN A 31 6.12 -4.18 -2.98
C ASN A 31 7.01 -4.23 -1.75
N SER A 32 6.77 -5.24 -0.93
CA SER A 32 7.54 -5.48 0.29
C SER A 32 7.75 -6.97 0.49
N ASN A 33 8.89 -7.34 1.05
CA ASN A 33 9.02 -8.59 1.77
C ASN A 33 8.52 -8.40 3.22
N TYR A 34 8.71 -9.38 4.10
CA TYR A 34 8.24 -9.31 5.49
C TYR A 34 9.10 -8.40 6.39
N GLY A 35 8.52 -8.06 7.55
CA GLY A 35 9.24 -7.37 8.63
C GLY A 35 9.27 -5.86 8.43
N LYS A 36 10.46 -5.26 8.61
CA LYS A 36 10.62 -3.79 8.67
C LYS A 36 10.25 -3.09 7.37
N GLU A 37 10.43 -3.78 6.24
CA GLU A 37 10.16 -3.25 4.90
C GLU A 37 8.68 -2.84 4.72
N ILE A 38 7.75 -3.53 5.42
CA ILE A 38 6.33 -3.19 5.39
C ILE A 38 6.11 -1.77 5.94
N ASN A 39 6.78 -1.42 7.04
CA ASN A 39 6.65 -0.10 7.67
C ASN A 39 7.32 0.99 6.83
N GLU A 40 8.48 0.70 6.24
CA GLU A 40 9.20 1.64 5.37
C GLU A 40 8.37 1.96 4.11
N ASN A 41 7.75 0.95 3.51
CA ASN A 41 6.84 1.13 2.39
C ASN A 41 5.56 1.87 2.80
N PHE A 42 4.96 1.54 3.94
CA PHE A 42 3.79 2.26 4.45
C PHE A 42 4.09 3.75 4.66
N ASN A 43 5.21 4.08 5.32
CA ASN A 43 5.62 5.47 5.50
C ASN A 43 5.90 6.18 4.17
N SER A 44 6.43 5.46 3.18
CA SER A 44 6.60 6.00 1.81
C SER A 44 5.26 6.30 1.14
N ILE A 45 4.25 5.43 1.33
CA ILE A 45 2.88 5.65 0.86
C ILE A 45 2.29 6.92 1.49
N ILE A 46 2.43 7.09 2.81
CA ILE A 46 1.96 8.29 3.51
C ILE A 46 2.66 9.55 2.98
N GLY A 47 3.98 9.52 2.84
CA GLY A 47 4.74 10.65 2.30
C GLY A 47 4.39 10.99 0.84
N ASP A 48 4.00 10.01 0.04
CA ASP A 48 3.51 10.23 -1.32
C ASP A 48 2.08 10.79 -1.36
N ILE A 49 1.24 10.39 -0.41
CA ILE A 49 -0.10 10.94 -0.20
C ILE A 49 -0.01 12.42 0.18
N GLU A 50 0.85 12.78 1.13
CA GLU A 50 1.01 14.15 1.63
C GLU A 50 1.56 15.12 0.56
N LYS A 51 2.40 14.61 -0.36
CA LYS A 51 2.97 15.40 -1.47
C LYS A 51 2.00 15.58 -2.64
N ASP A 52 0.88 14.86 -2.67
CA ASP A 52 -0.06 14.94 -3.78
C ASP A 52 -0.94 16.19 -3.62
N GLU A 53 -0.51 17.32 -4.18
CA GLU A 53 -1.16 18.64 -4.04
C GLU A 53 -2.63 18.67 -4.54
N ASN A 54 -3.03 17.72 -5.39
CA ASN A 54 -4.42 17.57 -5.88
C ASN A 54 -5.20 16.54 -5.02
N PHE A 55 -4.98 16.58 -3.72
CA PHE A 55 -5.48 15.57 -2.78
C PHE A 55 -7.01 15.49 -2.77
N GLY A 56 -7.51 14.33 -3.21
CA GLY A 56 -8.89 13.91 -2.99
C GLY A 56 -8.93 12.75 -1.99
N LYS A 57 -9.71 11.71 -2.28
CA LYS A 57 -9.72 10.47 -1.48
C LYS A 57 -8.55 9.55 -1.85
N ALA A 58 -7.77 9.09 -0.87
CA ALA A 58 -6.80 8.02 -1.03
C ALA A 58 -7.34 6.70 -0.47
N ILE A 59 -6.90 5.57 -1.04
CA ILE A 59 -7.12 4.23 -0.50
C ILE A 59 -5.76 3.55 -0.40
N ILE A 60 -5.42 3.03 0.78
CA ILE A 60 -4.29 2.12 0.95
C ILE A 60 -4.83 0.70 0.90
N LEU A 61 -4.38 -0.08 -0.07
CA LEU A 61 -4.75 -1.48 -0.25
C LEU A 61 -3.52 -2.36 0.06
N ILE A 62 -3.67 -3.29 1.01
CA ILE A 62 -2.60 -4.23 1.39
C ILE A 62 -3.08 -5.64 1.04
N THR A 63 -2.30 -6.37 0.23
CA THR A 63 -2.61 -7.75 -0.17
C THR A 63 -1.41 -8.66 -0.02
N ASP A 64 -1.66 -9.94 0.27
CA ASP A 64 -0.64 -10.99 0.42
C ASP A 64 0.45 -10.66 1.46
N LEU A 65 0.10 -9.85 2.46
CA LEU A 65 0.96 -9.47 3.57
C LEU A 65 0.18 -9.57 4.86
N ASN A 66 0.80 -10.12 5.90
CA ASN A 66 0.27 -10.10 7.25
C ASN A 66 0.80 -8.87 7.99
N LEU A 67 -0.06 -8.22 8.75
CA LEU A 67 0.32 -7.19 9.71
C LEU A 67 0.32 -7.77 11.11
N ASN A 68 1.32 -7.40 11.91
CA ASN A 68 1.27 -7.66 13.34
C ASN A 68 0.41 -6.60 14.06
N LEU A 69 0.04 -6.87 15.31
CA LEU A 69 -0.85 -5.98 16.07
C LEU A 69 -0.29 -4.57 16.23
N ASN A 70 1.02 -4.42 16.45
CA ASN A 70 1.65 -3.11 16.56
C ASN A 70 1.53 -2.32 15.26
N GLN A 71 1.72 -2.97 14.10
CA GLN A 71 1.55 -2.35 12.79
C GLN A 71 0.10 -1.92 12.57
N CYS A 72 -0.87 -2.77 12.93
CA CYS A 72 -2.29 -2.40 12.83
C CYS A 72 -2.60 -1.14 13.67
N GLU A 73 -2.17 -1.12 14.93
CA GLU A 73 -2.38 0.03 15.83
C GLU A 73 -1.67 1.30 15.36
N GLU A 74 -0.46 1.17 14.80
CA GLU A 74 0.31 2.29 14.25
C GLU A 74 -0.36 2.86 13.00
N PHE A 75 -0.76 2.00 12.07
CA PHE A 75 -1.36 2.41 10.80
C PHE A 75 -2.74 3.03 11.00
N GLU A 76 -3.53 2.53 11.96
CA GLU A 76 -4.83 3.09 12.35
C GLU A 76 -4.71 4.49 12.97
N LYS A 77 -3.61 4.81 13.66
CA LYS A 77 -3.39 6.16 14.22
C LYS A 77 -3.04 7.20 13.14
N ILE A 78 -2.49 6.75 12.02
CA ILE A 78 -2.04 7.62 10.93
C ILE A 78 -3.17 7.86 9.92
N CYS A 79 -4.02 6.86 9.66
CA CYS A 79 -5.11 6.92 8.69
C CYS A 79 -6.39 7.51 9.26
#